data_AF-A0A502F768-F1
#
_entry.id   AF-A0A502F768-F1
#
_cell.length_a   1.000
_cell.length_b   1.000
_cell.length_c   1.000
_cell.angle_alpha   90.00
_cell.angle_beta   90.00
_cell.angle_gamma   90.00
#
_symmetry.space_group_name_H-M   'P 1'
#
loop_
_entity.id
_entity.type
_entity.pdbx_description
1 polymer ?
#
loop_
_entity_poly.entity_id
_entity_poly.type
_entity_poly.pdbx_seq_one_letter_code
_entity_poly.pdbx_strand_id
1 'polypeptide(L)'
;MASGFFVLLDDIAAIMDDVAVMSKVAAKKTAGILGDDLAVNAEKASGFASSRELPVLWAISKGSLLNKVIILPIAFLLSAFFPVAIIVILVLGGLFLAYEGAEKIYEFIFPHEHEESEGITDEILTEEEILEAEKGKVKSAIITDFILSVEIVIIALGTVIGKPIAQQIMVVSIIAVIATIGVYGIVALIVRMDEAGFKLIQISKKDKSILKFIGNILVKALPLVIKALTVIGTIALILVAGGIFVHYIPFFHHLAEQIEIPAIIKEFVVGIVLGFAVLAIVNVIKKILPKKAAH
;
A
#
# COMPACT_ATOMS: atom_id res chain seq x y z
N MET A 1 -3.70 -43.21 -29.18
CA MET A 1 -4.51 -42.72 -28.04
C MET A 1 -3.65 -42.11 -26.94
N ALA A 2 -2.44 -42.61 -26.65
CA ALA A 2 -1.55 -41.99 -25.65
C ALA A 2 -0.90 -40.65 -26.09
N SER A 3 -0.61 -40.44 -27.39
CA SER A 3 0.10 -39.23 -27.84
C SER A 3 -0.68 -37.92 -27.65
N GLY A 4 -2.01 -37.93 -27.79
CA GLY A 4 -2.83 -36.73 -27.63
C GLY A 4 -2.84 -36.19 -26.19
N PHE A 5 -2.72 -37.07 -25.19
CA PHE A 5 -2.64 -36.66 -23.79
C PHE A 5 -1.29 -36.01 -23.47
N PHE A 6 -0.19 -36.58 -23.96
CA PHE A 6 1.15 -36.00 -23.75
C PHE A 6 1.34 -34.66 -24.47
N VAL A 7 0.75 -34.49 -25.66
CA VAL A 7 0.77 -33.19 -26.36
C VAL A 7 0.02 -32.12 -25.56
N LEU A 8 -1.15 -32.43 -24.98
CA LEU A 8 -1.86 -31.48 -24.13
C LEU A 8 -1.06 -31.10 -22.87
N LEU A 9 -0.35 -32.05 -22.27
CA LEU A 9 0.53 -31.76 -21.13
C LEU A 9 1.74 -30.90 -21.53
N ASP A 10 2.30 -31.11 -22.72
CA ASP A 10 3.40 -30.32 -23.26
C ASP A 10 2.95 -28.88 -23.57
N ASP A 11 1.77 -28.71 -24.15
CA ASP A 11 1.15 -27.39 -24.38
C ASP A 11 0.88 -26.66 -23.06
N ILE A 12 0.36 -27.36 -22.04
CA ILE A 12 0.18 -26.80 -20.70
C ILE A 12 1.54 -26.41 -20.11
N ALA A 13 2.56 -27.27 -20.23
CA ALA A 13 3.89 -27.01 -19.70
C ALA A 13 4.52 -25.77 -20.36
N ALA A 14 4.39 -25.62 -21.68
CA ALA A 14 4.86 -24.44 -22.41
C ALA A 14 4.13 -23.17 -21.96
N ILE A 15 2.80 -23.21 -21.78
CA ILE A 15 2.03 -22.07 -21.26
C ILE A 15 2.46 -21.74 -19.82
N MET A 16 2.70 -22.73 -18.98
CA MET A 16 3.17 -22.52 -17.60
C MET A 16 4.57 -21.92 -17.54
N ASP A 17 5.47 -22.32 -18.43
CA ASP A 17 6.82 -21.73 -18.51
C ASP A 17 6.75 -20.24 -18.91
N ASP A 18 5.96 -19.92 -19.92
CA ASP A 18 5.66 -18.54 -20.30
C ASP A 18 5.08 -17.73 -19.13
N VAL A 19 4.09 -18.27 -18.44
CA VAL A 19 3.47 -17.62 -17.27
C VAL A 19 4.51 -17.41 -16.17
N ALA A 20 5.41 -18.36 -15.92
CA ALA A 20 6.45 -18.23 -14.91
C ALA A 20 7.45 -17.11 -15.26
N VAL A 21 7.91 -17.06 -16.51
CA VAL A 21 8.81 -16.00 -16.99
C VAL A 21 8.15 -14.62 -16.90
N MET A 22 6.90 -14.52 -17.37
CA MET A 22 6.16 -13.25 -17.33
C MET A 22 5.84 -12.82 -15.91
N SER A 23 5.50 -13.76 -15.02
CA SER A 23 5.29 -13.47 -13.59
C SER A 23 6.57 -12.95 -12.94
N LYS A 24 7.74 -13.49 -13.30
CA LYS A 24 9.04 -12.98 -12.80
C LYS A 24 9.31 -11.55 -13.28
N VAL A 25 9.00 -11.25 -14.54
CA VAL A 25 9.16 -9.89 -15.10
C VAL A 25 8.18 -8.93 -14.44
N ALA A 26 6.92 -9.33 -14.29
CA ALA A 26 5.89 -8.55 -13.61
C ALA A 26 6.29 -8.26 -12.16
N ALA A 27 6.71 -9.28 -11.41
CA ALA A 27 7.19 -9.14 -10.03
C ALA A 27 8.39 -8.19 -9.94
N LYS A 28 9.32 -8.25 -10.90
CA LYS A 28 10.47 -7.31 -10.94
C LYS A 28 10.02 -5.88 -11.20
N LYS A 29 9.06 -5.66 -12.10
CA LYS A 29 8.51 -4.32 -12.38
C LYS A 29 7.67 -3.78 -11.23
N THR A 30 6.98 -4.65 -10.50
CA THR A 30 6.17 -4.26 -9.34
C THR A 30 6.96 -4.23 -8.03
N ALA A 31 8.23 -4.62 -8.00
CA ALA A 31 9.00 -4.73 -6.75
C ALA A 31 9.11 -3.39 -5.99
N GLY A 32 9.29 -2.27 -6.70
CA GLY A 32 9.32 -0.94 -6.09
C GLY A 32 7.99 -0.60 -5.43
N ILE A 33 6.90 -0.67 -6.21
CA ILE A 33 5.55 -0.37 -5.73
C ILE A 33 5.08 -1.34 -4.63
N LEU A 34 5.55 -2.59 -4.62
CA LEU A 34 5.28 -3.55 -3.53
C LEU A 34 6.01 -3.16 -2.23
N GLY A 35 7.20 -2.56 -2.34
CA GLY A 35 7.91 -1.99 -1.21
C GLY A 35 7.17 -0.78 -0.63
N ASP A 36 6.64 0.08 -1.50
CA ASP A 36 5.82 1.22 -1.10
C ASP A 36 4.51 0.74 -0.46
N ASP A 37 3.83 -0.24 -1.07
CA ASP A 37 2.61 -0.86 -0.54
C ASP A 37 2.84 -1.46 0.85
N LEU A 38 4.01 -2.10 1.06
CA LEU A 38 4.41 -2.57 2.37
C LEU A 38 4.59 -1.44 3.37
N ALA A 39 5.29 -0.37 3.00
CA ALA A 39 5.51 0.75 3.91
C ALA A 39 4.20 1.43 4.30
N VAL A 40 3.33 1.67 3.34
CA VAL A 40 2.02 2.30 3.56
C VAL A 40 1.10 1.39 4.38
N ASN A 41 1.01 0.09 4.07
CA ASN A 41 0.21 -0.84 4.88
C ASN A 41 0.78 -1.02 6.28
N ALA A 42 2.11 -1.04 6.43
CA ALA A 42 2.76 -1.11 7.73
C ALA A 42 2.46 0.14 8.57
N GLU A 43 2.55 1.33 7.98
CA GLU A 43 2.13 2.58 8.60
C GLU A 43 0.65 2.51 9.02
N LYS A 44 -0.24 2.15 8.09
CA LYS A 44 -1.70 2.12 8.31
C LYS A 44 -2.13 1.09 9.34
N ALA A 45 -1.39 0.00 9.50
CA ALA A 45 -1.64 -1.02 10.53
C ALA A 45 -0.96 -0.69 11.87
N SER A 46 0.02 0.21 11.87
CA SER A 46 0.70 0.70 13.06
C SER A 46 -0.04 1.90 13.67
N GLY A 47 0.06 2.08 14.99
CA GLY A 47 -0.59 3.20 15.69
C GLY A 47 -1.99 2.89 16.23
N PHE A 48 -2.41 1.62 16.17
CA PHE A 48 -3.45 1.10 17.06
C PHE A 48 -2.82 0.69 18.39
N ALA A 49 -3.65 0.56 19.44
CA ALA A 49 -3.17 -0.08 20.67
C ALA A 49 -2.57 -1.46 20.33
N SER A 50 -1.41 -1.82 20.90
CA SER A 50 -0.65 -3.02 20.49
C SER A 50 -1.47 -4.33 20.51
N SER A 51 -2.52 -4.41 21.34
CA SER A 51 -3.43 -5.56 21.39
C SER A 51 -4.40 -5.66 20.19
N ARG A 52 -4.53 -4.59 19.39
CA ARG A 52 -5.51 -4.43 18.30
C ARG A 52 -4.89 -4.41 16.91
N GLU A 53 -3.56 -4.30 16.79
CA GLU A 53 -2.86 -4.23 15.50
C GLU A 53 -3.11 -5.46 14.62
N LEU A 54 -3.07 -6.68 15.18
CA LEU A 54 -3.34 -7.92 14.42
C LEU A 54 -4.82 -8.06 13.96
N PRO A 55 -5.83 -7.87 14.82
CA PRO A 55 -7.23 -7.84 14.39
C PRO A 55 -7.51 -6.81 13.30
N VAL A 56 -6.94 -5.62 13.42
CA VAL A 56 -7.07 -4.56 12.42
C VAL A 56 -6.40 -4.94 11.11
N LEU A 57 -5.16 -5.43 11.16
CA LEU A 57 -4.45 -5.91 9.98
C LEU A 57 -5.26 -6.99 9.25
N TRP A 58 -5.88 -7.91 9.98
CA TRP A 58 -6.73 -8.95 9.42
C TRP A 58 -8.00 -8.38 8.75
N ALA A 59 -8.61 -7.34 9.33
CA ALA A 59 -9.73 -6.66 8.71
C ALA A 59 -9.33 -5.97 7.40
N ILE A 60 -8.18 -5.29 7.40
CA ILE A 60 -7.60 -4.66 6.20
C ILE A 60 -7.29 -5.73 5.15
N SER A 61 -6.61 -6.82 5.50
CA SER A 61 -6.27 -7.91 4.57
C SER A 61 -7.50 -8.54 3.92
N LYS A 62 -8.59 -8.73 4.68
CA LYS A 62 -9.86 -9.24 4.14
C LYS A 62 -10.50 -8.26 3.16
N GLY A 63 -10.53 -6.97 3.51
CA GLY A 63 -11.02 -5.91 2.63
C GLY A 63 -10.21 -5.82 1.34
N SER A 64 -8.88 -5.87 1.46
CA SER A 64 -7.92 -5.88 0.35
C SER A 64 -8.13 -7.06 -0.60
N LEU A 65 -8.33 -8.26 -0.05
CA LEU A 65 -8.58 -9.46 -0.87
C LEU A 65 -9.89 -9.32 -1.67
N LEU A 66 -10.95 -8.81 -1.04
CA LEU A 66 -12.21 -8.54 -1.72
C LEU A 66 -12.05 -7.47 -2.81
N ASN A 67 -11.30 -6.41 -2.53
CA ASN A 67 -10.96 -5.38 -3.51
C ASN A 67 -10.26 -5.99 -4.72
N LYS A 68 -9.24 -6.83 -4.52
CA LYS A 68 -8.49 -7.47 -5.62
C LYS A 68 -9.37 -8.39 -6.48
N VAL A 69 -10.30 -9.12 -5.87
CA VAL A 69 -11.29 -9.93 -6.60
C VAL A 69 -12.20 -9.07 -7.50
N ILE A 70 -12.48 -7.84 -7.10
CA ILE A 70 -13.29 -6.88 -7.88
C ILE A 70 -12.44 -6.15 -8.93
N ILE A 71 -11.24 -5.70 -8.56
CA ILE A 71 -10.31 -4.95 -9.41
C ILE A 71 -9.92 -5.80 -10.62
N LEU A 72 -9.58 -7.09 -10.44
CA LEU A 72 -9.06 -7.93 -11.51
C LEU A 72 -10.02 -8.00 -12.73
N PRO A 73 -11.29 -8.44 -12.59
CA PRO A 73 -12.24 -8.45 -13.70
C PRO A 73 -12.45 -7.08 -14.34
N ILE A 74 -12.57 -6.02 -13.52
CA ILE A 74 -12.77 -4.65 -14.00
C ILE A 74 -11.55 -4.19 -14.80
N ALA A 75 -10.33 -4.47 -14.32
CA ALA A 75 -9.10 -4.09 -14.99
C ALA A 75 -8.97 -4.81 -16.34
N PHE A 76 -9.30 -6.10 -16.44
CA PHE A 76 -9.31 -6.81 -17.72
C PHE A 76 -10.36 -6.23 -18.70
N LEU A 77 -11.56 -5.91 -18.21
CA LEU A 77 -12.62 -5.29 -19.02
C LEU A 77 -12.22 -3.89 -19.49
N LEU A 78 -11.75 -3.04 -18.60
CA LEU A 78 -11.30 -1.69 -18.93
C LEU A 78 -10.08 -1.75 -19.86
N SER A 79 -9.14 -2.67 -19.65
CA SER A 79 -7.98 -2.83 -20.54
C SER A 79 -8.39 -3.25 -21.96
N ALA A 80 -9.48 -3.98 -22.13
CA ALA A 80 -9.96 -4.41 -23.45
C ALA A 80 -10.82 -3.35 -24.15
N PHE A 81 -11.70 -2.67 -23.41
CA PHE A 81 -12.75 -1.82 -23.99
C PHE A 81 -12.54 -0.33 -23.76
N PHE A 82 -11.91 0.08 -22.66
CA PHE A 82 -11.72 1.49 -22.33
C PHE A 82 -10.45 1.78 -21.51
N PRO A 83 -9.24 1.64 -22.11
CA PRO A 83 -7.97 1.77 -21.39
C PRO A 83 -7.76 3.16 -20.76
N VAL A 84 -8.35 4.20 -21.35
CA VAL A 84 -8.26 5.57 -20.85
C VAL A 84 -8.86 5.70 -19.45
N ALA A 85 -9.92 4.94 -19.12
CA ALA A 85 -10.50 4.98 -17.77
C ALA A 85 -9.52 4.53 -16.70
N ILE A 86 -8.62 3.59 -17.01
CA ILE A 86 -7.59 3.14 -16.06
C ILE A 86 -6.70 4.31 -15.65
N ILE A 87 -6.23 5.09 -16.63
CA ILE A 87 -5.38 6.26 -16.40
C ILE A 87 -6.14 7.28 -15.54
N VAL A 88 -7.41 7.55 -15.84
CA VAL A 88 -8.22 8.48 -15.04
C VAL A 88 -8.38 8.01 -13.59
N ILE A 89 -8.71 6.73 -13.38
CA ILE A 89 -8.85 6.15 -12.03
C ILE A 89 -7.54 6.25 -11.26
N LEU A 90 -6.41 5.91 -11.89
CA LEU A 90 -5.09 6.01 -11.28
C LEU A 90 -4.75 7.44 -10.92
N VAL A 91 -4.90 8.40 -11.84
CA VAL A 91 -4.59 9.81 -11.56
C VAL A 91 -5.46 10.37 -10.44
N LEU A 92 -6.75 10.03 -10.39
CA LEU A 92 -7.62 10.41 -9.28
C LEU A 92 -7.15 9.79 -7.95
N GLY A 93 -6.76 8.51 -7.97
CA GLY A 93 -6.14 7.87 -6.82
C GLY A 93 -4.83 8.55 -6.40
N GLY A 94 -3.96 8.88 -7.36
CA GLY A 94 -2.71 9.61 -7.12
C GLY A 94 -2.95 10.99 -6.51
N LEU A 95 -3.99 11.71 -6.92
CA LEU A 95 -4.37 12.98 -6.29
C LEU A 95 -4.79 12.79 -4.83
N PHE A 96 -5.53 11.73 -4.52
CA PHE A 96 -5.91 11.40 -3.15
C PHE A 96 -4.67 11.04 -2.29
N LEU A 97 -3.76 10.22 -2.81
CA LEU A 97 -2.53 9.85 -2.10
C LEU A 97 -1.59 11.05 -1.91
N ALA A 98 -1.46 11.92 -2.92
CA ALA A 98 -0.67 13.14 -2.83
C ALA A 98 -1.25 14.10 -1.78
N TYR A 99 -2.58 14.24 -1.73
CA TYR A 99 -3.27 15.00 -0.70
C TYR A 99 -2.97 14.44 0.70
N GLU A 100 -3.17 13.14 0.90
CA GLU A 100 -2.97 12.49 2.20
C GLU A 100 -1.51 12.61 2.67
N GLY A 101 -0.55 12.38 1.76
CA GLY A 101 0.87 12.54 2.06
C GLY A 101 1.23 13.99 2.40
N ALA A 102 0.70 14.97 1.67
CA ALA A 102 0.96 16.38 1.94
C ALA A 102 0.31 16.87 3.24
N GLU A 103 -0.89 16.37 3.57
CA GLU A 103 -1.59 16.67 4.83
C GLU A 103 -0.75 16.18 6.02
N LYS A 104 -0.25 14.94 5.98
CA LYS A 104 0.64 14.39 7.02
C LYS A 104 1.94 15.19 7.17
N ILE A 105 2.57 15.58 6.06
CA ILE A 105 3.78 16.43 6.11
C ILE A 105 3.44 17.80 6.71
N TYR A 106 2.31 18.39 6.33
CA TYR A 106 1.87 19.68 6.84
C TYR A 106 1.61 19.63 8.34
N GLU A 107 0.89 18.62 8.85
CA GLU A 107 0.63 18.41 10.27
C GLU A 107 1.92 18.19 11.07
N PHE A 108 2.90 17.48 10.50
CA PHE A 108 4.20 17.28 11.13
C PHE A 108 5.00 18.57 11.27
N ILE A 109 4.92 19.49 10.29
CA ILE A 109 5.66 20.77 10.29
C ILE A 109 4.93 21.85 11.09
N PHE A 110 3.60 21.89 11.00
CA PHE A 110 2.73 22.82 11.69
C PHE A 110 1.78 22.06 12.62
N PRO A 111 2.27 21.57 13.77
CA PRO A 111 1.40 21.02 14.79
C PRO A 111 0.51 22.16 15.30
N HIS A 112 -0.75 22.18 14.86
CA HIS A 112 -1.74 23.08 15.42
C HIS A 112 -2.18 22.48 16.75
N GLU A 113 -2.40 23.32 17.78
CA GLU A 113 -3.23 22.96 18.94
C GLU A 113 -4.68 22.84 18.46
N HIS A 114 -4.98 21.79 17.71
CA HIS A 114 -6.32 21.29 17.51
C HIS A 114 -6.37 19.88 18.09
N GLU A 115 -7.37 19.67 18.94
CA GLU A 115 -7.79 18.41 19.54
C GLU A 115 -7.61 17.24 18.54
N GLU A 116 -7.12 16.11 19.05
CA GLU A 116 -7.09 14.82 18.36
C GLU A 116 -6.12 14.68 17.17
N SER A 117 -4.81 14.77 17.42
CA SER A 117 -3.88 13.96 16.61
C SER A 117 -4.19 12.49 16.88
N GLU A 118 -4.47 11.74 15.81
CA GLU A 118 -4.92 10.36 15.72
C GLU A 118 -4.04 9.26 16.39
N GLY A 119 -3.61 9.46 17.63
CA GLY A 119 -3.24 8.40 18.56
C GLY A 119 -4.37 8.25 19.57
N ILE A 120 -4.85 7.02 19.79
CA ILE A 120 -5.63 6.71 21.00
C ILE A 120 -4.66 6.92 22.16
N THR A 121 -4.57 8.16 22.63
CA THR A 121 -3.70 8.54 23.74
C THR A 121 -4.61 9.19 24.76
N ASP A 122 -4.99 8.39 25.75
CA ASP A 122 -5.40 8.79 27.09
C ASP A 122 -6.51 9.86 27.24
N GLU A 123 -7.39 10.02 26.25
CA GLU A 123 -8.75 10.48 26.53
C GLU A 123 -9.64 9.27 26.84
N ILE A 124 -10.51 9.41 27.84
CA ILE A 124 -11.46 8.36 28.24
C ILE A 124 -12.55 8.29 27.15
N LEU A 125 -12.17 7.83 25.96
CA LEU A 125 -13.08 7.44 24.92
C LEU A 125 -13.78 6.16 25.38
N THR A 126 -15.09 6.10 25.19
CA THR A 126 -15.87 4.88 25.40
C THR A 126 -15.41 3.79 24.43
N GLU A 127 -15.61 2.51 24.78
CA GLU A 127 -15.26 1.40 23.87
C GLU A 127 -15.95 1.54 22.49
N GLU A 128 -17.14 2.17 22.45
CA GLU A 128 -17.87 2.45 21.22
C GLU A 128 -17.17 3.50 20.35
N GLU A 129 -16.69 4.60 20.92
CA GLU A 129 -15.94 5.64 20.20
C GLU A 129 -14.60 5.12 19.65
N ILE A 130 -13.90 4.29 20.43
CA ILE A 130 -12.68 3.61 19.98
C ILE A 130 -12.97 2.69 18.79
N LEU A 131 -14.05 1.91 18.85
CA LEU A 131 -14.46 1.01 17.77
C LEU A 131 -14.87 1.77 16.50
N GLU A 132 -15.49 2.95 16.62
CA GLU A 132 -15.84 3.78 15.46
C GLU A 132 -14.62 4.40 14.81
N ALA A 133 -13.69 4.93 15.60
CA ALA A 133 -12.41 5.42 15.09
C ALA A 133 -11.60 4.31 14.41
N GLU A 134 -11.57 3.10 15.00
CA GLU A 134 -10.93 1.92 14.40
C GLU A 134 -11.53 1.57 13.03
N LYS A 135 -12.87 1.54 12.93
CA LYS A 135 -13.57 1.28 11.65
C LYS A 135 -13.26 2.35 10.60
N GLY A 136 -13.19 3.62 11.00
CA GLY A 136 -12.82 4.73 10.13
C GLY A 136 -11.43 4.54 9.54
N LYS A 137 -10.44 4.25 10.40
CA LYS A 137 -9.06 3.99 9.97
C LYS A 137 -8.94 2.75 9.07
N VAL A 138 -9.62 1.65 9.41
CA VAL A 138 -9.67 0.45 8.56
C VAL A 138 -10.23 0.78 7.18
N LYS A 139 -11.31 1.55 7.10
CA LYS A 139 -11.91 1.95 5.83
C LYS A 139 -10.97 2.82 5.00
N SER A 140 -10.30 3.79 5.63
CA SER A 140 -9.27 4.60 4.98
C SER A 140 -8.14 3.72 4.43
N ALA A 141 -7.60 2.82 5.24
CA ALA A 141 -6.54 1.89 4.83
C ALA A 141 -6.95 1.01 3.64
N ILE A 142 -8.19 0.52 3.62
CA ILE A 142 -8.74 -0.27 2.50
C ILE A 142 -8.83 0.57 1.21
N ILE A 143 -9.12 1.88 1.30
CA ILE A 143 -9.14 2.79 0.13
C ILE A 143 -7.72 3.01 -0.39
N THR A 144 -6.76 3.25 0.51
CA THR A 144 -5.34 3.40 0.13
C THR A 144 -4.81 2.12 -0.54
N ASP A 145 -5.07 0.95 0.04
CA ASP A 145 -4.72 -0.35 -0.56
C ASP A 145 -5.44 -0.59 -1.90
N PHE A 146 -6.68 -0.14 -2.07
CA PHE A 146 -7.38 -0.21 -3.36
C PHE A 146 -6.59 0.54 -4.44
N ILE A 147 -6.14 1.77 -4.16
CA ILE A 147 -5.38 2.58 -5.12
C ILE A 147 -4.05 1.89 -5.47
N LEU A 148 -3.29 1.46 -4.45
CA LEU A 148 -2.02 0.74 -4.62
C LEU A 148 -2.20 -0.58 -5.39
N SER A 149 -3.26 -1.32 -5.09
CA SER A 149 -3.61 -2.57 -5.77
C SER A 149 -3.93 -2.35 -7.24
N VAL A 150 -4.67 -1.29 -7.58
CA VAL A 150 -4.95 -0.95 -8.98
C VAL A 150 -3.63 -0.68 -9.70
N GLU A 151 -2.72 0.11 -9.12
CA GLU A 151 -1.43 0.39 -9.75
C GLU A 151 -0.59 -0.87 -10.00
N ILE A 152 -0.45 -1.75 -9.00
CA ILE A 152 0.24 -3.04 -9.13
C ILE A 152 -0.37 -3.88 -10.26
N VAL A 153 -1.71 -3.97 -10.30
CA VAL A 153 -2.44 -4.72 -11.33
C VAL A 153 -2.19 -4.14 -12.72
N ILE A 154 -2.17 -2.82 -12.87
CA ILE A 154 -1.92 -2.17 -14.16
C ILE A 154 -0.47 -2.34 -14.63
N ILE A 155 0.52 -2.20 -13.73
CA ILE A 155 1.92 -2.47 -14.07
C ILE A 155 2.09 -3.93 -14.50
N ALA A 156 1.47 -4.86 -13.78
CA ALA A 156 1.48 -6.28 -14.12
C ALA A 156 0.80 -6.54 -15.48
N LEU A 157 -0.38 -5.98 -15.72
CA LEU A 157 -1.07 -6.04 -17.01
C LEU A 157 -0.19 -5.50 -18.15
N GLY A 158 0.50 -4.39 -17.90
CA GLY A 158 1.45 -3.77 -18.81
C GLY A 158 2.58 -4.71 -19.27
N THR A 159 2.94 -5.71 -18.45
CA THR A 159 3.96 -6.70 -18.81
C THR A 159 3.47 -7.76 -19.77
N VAL A 160 2.18 -8.07 -19.75
CA VAL A 160 1.55 -9.16 -20.51
C VAL A 160 0.69 -8.65 -21.66
N ILE A 161 0.81 -7.38 -22.03
CA ILE A 161 0.14 -6.79 -23.19
C ILE A 161 0.47 -7.62 -24.44
N GLY A 162 -0.57 -7.96 -25.20
CA GLY A 162 -0.45 -8.73 -26.44
C GLY A 162 -0.34 -10.26 -26.25
N LYS A 163 -0.30 -10.75 -25.01
CA LYS A 163 -0.39 -12.20 -24.72
C LYS A 163 -1.85 -12.70 -24.73
N PRO A 164 -2.10 -14.00 -24.92
CA PRO A 164 -3.42 -14.58 -24.75
C PRO A 164 -4.05 -14.22 -23.40
N ILE A 165 -5.37 -14.00 -23.38
CA ILE A 165 -6.08 -13.55 -22.16
C ILE A 165 -5.90 -14.51 -20.98
N ALA A 166 -5.79 -15.82 -21.24
CA ALA A 166 -5.50 -16.81 -20.21
C ALA A 166 -4.16 -16.57 -19.52
N GLN A 167 -3.10 -16.25 -20.28
CA GLN A 167 -1.79 -15.91 -19.72
C GLN A 167 -1.85 -14.59 -18.93
N GLN A 168 -2.57 -13.59 -19.44
CA GLN A 168 -2.74 -12.32 -18.72
C GLN A 168 -3.44 -12.54 -17.36
N ILE A 169 -4.54 -13.29 -17.36
CA ILE A 169 -5.27 -13.61 -16.13
C ILE A 169 -4.38 -14.33 -15.13
N MET A 170 -3.64 -15.35 -15.55
CA MET A 170 -2.77 -16.11 -14.67
C MET A 170 -1.67 -15.24 -14.05
N VAL A 171 -0.92 -14.50 -14.87
CA VAL A 171 0.21 -13.67 -14.41
C VAL A 171 -0.26 -12.60 -13.43
N VAL A 172 -1.30 -11.85 -13.78
CA VAL A 172 -1.78 -10.74 -12.94
C VAL A 172 -2.40 -11.27 -11.64
N SER A 173 -3.09 -12.42 -11.69
CA SER A 173 -3.63 -13.06 -10.49
C SER A 173 -2.52 -13.56 -9.55
N ILE A 174 -1.45 -14.16 -10.10
CA ILE A 174 -0.27 -14.57 -9.32
C ILE A 174 0.34 -13.36 -8.62
N ILE A 175 0.53 -12.25 -9.32
CA ILE A 175 1.08 -11.02 -8.74
C ILE A 175 0.17 -10.47 -7.65
N ALA A 176 -1.15 -10.40 -7.87
CA ALA A 176 -2.09 -9.90 -6.87
C ALA A 176 -2.09 -10.76 -5.58
N VAL A 177 -1.99 -12.09 -5.73
CA VAL A 177 -1.90 -13.02 -4.59
C VAL A 177 -0.57 -12.87 -3.85
N ILE A 178 0.56 -12.82 -4.59
CA ILE A 178 1.89 -12.62 -4.00
C ILE A 178 1.96 -11.29 -3.26
N ALA A 179 1.42 -10.22 -3.85
CA ALA A 179 1.34 -8.91 -3.21
C ALA A 179 0.59 -9.00 -1.88
N THR A 180 -0.61 -9.58 -1.89
CA THR A 180 -1.44 -9.72 -0.69
C THR A 180 -0.74 -10.52 0.41
N ILE A 181 -0.26 -11.73 0.09
CA ILE A 181 0.35 -12.61 1.08
C ILE A 181 1.70 -12.03 1.55
N GLY A 182 2.51 -11.53 0.61
CA GLY A 182 3.84 -10.99 0.89
C GLY A 182 3.78 -9.74 1.75
N VAL A 183 2.99 -8.75 1.33
CA VAL A 183 2.90 -7.46 2.04
C VAL A 183 2.29 -7.66 3.42
N TYR A 184 1.07 -8.19 3.52
CA TYR A 184 0.41 -8.38 4.82
C TYR A 184 1.13 -9.40 5.70
N GLY A 185 1.79 -10.40 5.11
CA GLY A 185 2.64 -11.35 5.84
C GLY A 185 3.83 -10.66 6.49
N ILE A 186 4.55 -9.80 5.76
CA ILE A 186 5.69 -9.07 6.31
C ILE A 186 5.22 -8.06 7.36
N VAL A 187 4.13 -7.32 7.11
CA VAL A 187 3.54 -6.38 8.09
C VAL A 187 3.17 -7.13 9.38
N ALA A 188 2.54 -8.29 9.28
CA ALA A 188 2.20 -9.12 10.44
C ALA A 188 3.45 -9.56 11.22
N LEU A 189 4.56 -9.86 10.54
CA LEU A 189 5.82 -10.20 11.21
C LEU A 189 6.43 -9.00 11.94
N ILE A 190 6.35 -7.80 11.36
CA ILE A 190 6.85 -6.57 11.97
C ILE A 190 6.06 -6.25 13.24
N VAL A 191 4.72 -6.28 13.15
CA VAL A 191 3.82 -6.02 14.29
C VAL A 191 4.03 -7.04 15.40
N ARG A 192 4.23 -8.32 15.08
CA ARG A 192 4.44 -9.40 16.08
C ARG A 192 5.81 -9.41 16.74
N MET A 193 6.66 -8.45 16.42
CA MET A 193 8.01 -8.36 16.97
C MET A 193 7.99 -8.20 18.50
N ASP A 194 7.01 -7.50 19.07
CA ASP A 194 6.86 -7.32 20.51
C ASP A 194 6.49 -8.60 21.24
N GLU A 195 5.48 -9.32 20.78
CA GLU A 195 4.96 -10.53 21.42
C GLU A 195 6.01 -11.64 21.33
N ALA A 196 6.73 -11.72 20.21
CA ALA A 196 7.91 -12.57 20.09
C ALA A 196 9.00 -12.16 21.09
N GLY A 197 9.27 -10.85 21.23
CA GLY A 197 10.23 -10.32 22.20
C GLY A 197 9.87 -10.67 23.65
N PHE A 198 8.62 -10.45 24.06
CA PHE A 198 8.12 -10.82 25.39
C PHE A 198 8.19 -12.33 25.63
N LYS A 199 7.83 -13.17 24.66
CA LYS A 199 7.95 -14.63 24.78
C LYS A 199 9.40 -15.06 24.97
N LEU A 200 10.36 -14.47 24.24
CA LEU A 200 11.78 -14.76 24.42
C LEU A 200 12.30 -14.36 25.81
N ILE A 201 11.81 -13.25 26.36
CA ILE A 201 12.14 -12.82 27.72
C ILE A 201 11.59 -13.81 28.75
N GLN A 202 10.32 -14.22 28.62
CA GLN A 202 9.66 -15.12 29.58
C GLN A 202 10.24 -16.55 29.58
N ILE A 203 10.62 -17.07 28.42
CA ILE A 203 11.21 -18.42 28.30
C ILE A 203 12.65 -18.44 28.84
N SER A 204 13.29 -17.28 28.98
CA SER A 204 14.66 -17.19 29.46
C SER A 204 14.76 -17.47 30.97
N LYS A 205 15.27 -18.67 31.31
CA LYS A 205 15.50 -19.11 32.70
C LYS A 205 16.68 -18.43 33.42
N LYS A 206 17.52 -17.67 32.71
CA LYS A 206 18.72 -17.01 33.26
C LYS A 206 18.74 -15.52 32.94
N ASP A 207 19.23 -14.70 33.86
CA ASP A 207 19.31 -13.24 33.70
C ASP A 207 20.26 -12.77 32.58
N LYS A 208 21.30 -13.55 32.25
CA LYS A 208 22.27 -13.26 31.18
C LYS A 208 22.12 -14.20 29.97
N SER A 209 20.89 -14.53 29.58
CA SER A 209 20.64 -15.34 28.39
C SER A 209 20.63 -14.50 27.12
N ILE A 210 21.19 -15.04 26.03
CA ILE A 210 21.07 -14.46 24.68
C ILE A 210 19.60 -14.26 24.29
N LEU A 211 18.70 -15.16 24.71
CA LEU A 211 17.26 -15.04 24.46
C LEU A 211 16.66 -13.80 25.13
N LYS A 212 17.05 -13.51 26.38
CA LYS A 212 16.62 -12.30 27.11
C LYS A 212 17.20 -11.04 26.47
N PHE A 213 18.44 -11.08 25.97
CA PHE A 213 19.04 -9.97 25.25
C PHE A 213 18.29 -9.66 23.95
N ILE A 214 18.06 -10.67 23.10
CA ILE A 214 17.30 -10.53 21.84
C ILE A 214 15.89 -10.04 22.14
N GLY A 215 15.19 -10.65 23.10
CA GLY A 215 13.83 -10.24 23.43
C GLY A 215 13.73 -8.78 23.89
N ASN A 216 14.69 -8.32 24.71
CA ASN A 216 14.76 -6.90 25.09
C ASN A 216 15.03 -5.97 23.90
N ILE A 217 15.84 -6.39 22.93
CA ILE A 217 16.06 -5.62 21.69
C ILE A 217 14.76 -5.52 20.91
N LEU A 218 14.04 -6.63 20.69
CA LEU A 218 12.79 -6.64 19.92
C LEU A 218 11.74 -5.71 20.54
N VAL A 219 11.53 -5.78 21.85
CA VAL A 219 10.57 -4.91 22.56
C VAL A 219 10.98 -3.43 22.49
N LYS A 220 12.28 -3.13 22.64
CA LYS A 220 12.78 -1.75 22.54
C LYS A 220 12.82 -1.21 21.11
N ALA A 221 12.92 -2.09 20.12
CA ALA A 221 12.96 -1.73 18.72
C ALA A 221 11.56 -1.40 18.18
N LEU A 222 10.49 -1.99 18.72
CA LEU A 222 9.13 -1.77 18.20
C LEU A 222 8.75 -0.28 18.12
N PRO A 223 8.91 0.56 19.17
CA PRO A 223 8.56 1.98 19.08
C PRO A 223 9.36 2.73 18.01
N LEU A 224 10.62 2.36 17.82
CA LEU A 224 11.48 2.94 16.77
C LEU A 224 10.99 2.52 15.38
N VAL A 225 10.62 1.25 15.22
CA VAL A 225 10.08 0.72 13.96
C VAL A 225 8.77 1.40 13.61
N ILE A 226 7.83 1.53 14.55
CA ILE A 226 6.56 2.23 14.33
C ILE A 226 6.81 3.68 13.90
N LYS A 227 7.67 4.42 14.62
CA LYS A 227 8.00 5.80 14.26
C LYS A 227 8.66 5.92 12.89
N ALA A 228 9.53 4.97 12.54
CA ALA A 228 10.15 4.93 11.22
C ALA A 228 9.11 4.63 10.13
N LEU A 229 8.18 3.70 10.36
CA LEU A 229 7.11 3.36 9.42
C LEU A 229 6.19 4.53 9.13
N THR A 230 5.87 5.39 10.09
CA THR A 230 5.10 6.62 9.83
C THR A 230 5.79 7.53 8.81
N VAL A 231 7.11 7.72 8.95
CA VAL A 231 7.88 8.56 8.04
C VAL A 231 8.03 7.89 6.67
N ILE A 232 8.39 6.60 6.65
CA ILE A 232 8.58 5.85 5.40
C ILE A 232 7.26 5.71 4.66
N GLY A 233 6.14 5.45 5.34
CA GLY A 233 4.81 5.37 4.77
C GLY A 233 4.36 6.71 4.16
N THR A 234 4.61 7.83 4.83
CA THR A 234 4.34 9.15 4.27
C THR A 234 5.17 9.43 3.02
N ILE A 235 6.46 9.08 3.03
CA ILE A 235 7.33 9.20 1.84
C ILE A 235 6.82 8.30 0.71
N ALA A 236 6.39 7.07 1.03
CA ALA A 236 5.85 6.12 0.06
C ALA A 236 4.55 6.66 -0.57
N LEU A 237 3.61 7.24 0.20
CA LEU A 237 2.41 7.88 -0.35
C LEU A 237 2.74 8.94 -1.43
N ILE A 238 3.74 9.77 -1.15
CA ILE A 238 4.22 10.81 -2.07
C ILE A 238 4.91 10.21 -3.29
N LEU A 239 5.77 9.20 -3.10
CA LEU A 239 6.48 8.53 -4.18
C LEU A 239 5.51 7.83 -5.13
N VAL A 240 4.54 7.09 -4.59
CA VAL A 240 3.49 6.41 -5.34
C VAL A 240 2.68 7.40 -6.16
N ALA A 241 2.18 8.47 -5.53
CA ALA A 241 1.43 9.50 -6.23
C ALA A 241 2.26 10.14 -7.35
N GLY A 242 3.51 10.48 -7.04
CA GLY A 242 4.49 10.99 -8.00
C GLY A 242 4.74 10.07 -9.18
N GLY A 243 4.91 8.77 -8.91
CA GLY A 243 5.02 7.71 -9.90
C GLY A 243 3.80 7.70 -10.82
N ILE A 244 2.60 7.67 -10.25
CA ILE A 244 1.35 7.72 -11.03
C ILE A 244 1.35 8.95 -11.96
N PHE A 245 1.71 10.13 -11.46
CA PHE A 245 1.71 11.33 -12.30
C PHE A 245 2.77 11.29 -13.40
N VAL A 246 4.01 10.88 -13.08
CA VAL A 246 5.11 10.83 -14.04
C VAL A 246 4.87 9.77 -15.13
N HIS A 247 4.30 8.62 -14.78
CA HIS A 247 4.06 7.52 -15.72
C HIS A 247 2.81 7.70 -16.58
N TYR A 248 1.75 8.34 -16.04
CA TYR A 248 0.44 8.38 -16.70
C TYR A 248 0.01 9.76 -17.21
N ILE A 249 0.71 10.84 -16.85
CA ILE A 249 0.43 12.18 -17.38
C ILE A 249 1.54 12.60 -18.36
N PRO A 250 1.24 12.77 -19.66
CA PRO A 250 2.25 13.08 -20.67
C PRO A 250 3.10 14.31 -20.35
N PHE A 251 2.52 15.35 -19.76
CA PHE A 251 3.25 16.57 -19.38
C PHE A 251 4.41 16.27 -18.42
N PHE A 252 4.14 15.52 -17.34
CA PHE A 252 5.18 15.17 -16.35
C PHE A 252 6.17 14.15 -16.91
N HIS A 253 5.72 13.26 -17.79
CA HIS A 253 6.60 12.31 -18.48
C HIS A 253 7.68 13.03 -19.30
N HIS A 254 7.29 13.97 -20.17
CA HIS A 254 8.24 14.71 -21.01
C HIS A 254 9.15 15.63 -20.17
N LEU A 255 8.62 16.24 -19.12
CA LEU A 255 9.42 17.04 -18.19
C LEU A 255 10.45 16.16 -17.46
N ALA A 256 10.06 14.95 -17.08
CA ALA A 256 10.95 13.99 -16.43
C ALA A 256 12.06 13.52 -17.38
N GLU A 257 11.79 13.27 -18.66
CA GLU A 257 12.81 12.84 -19.63
C GLU A 257 13.89 13.90 -19.89
N GLN A 258 13.54 15.19 -19.79
CA GLN A 258 14.47 16.29 -20.04
C GLN A 258 15.49 16.53 -18.90
N ILE A 259 15.27 15.95 -17.72
CA ILE A 259 16.11 16.19 -16.54
C ILE A 259 16.85 14.90 -16.17
N GLU A 260 18.17 14.89 -16.20
CA GLU A 260 18.99 13.71 -15.87
C GLU A 260 19.17 13.49 -14.35
N ILE A 261 18.06 13.30 -13.63
CA ILE A 261 18.04 12.90 -12.21
C ILE A 261 17.40 11.51 -12.02
N PRO A 262 17.74 10.80 -10.93
CA PRO A 262 17.10 9.53 -10.58
C PRO A 262 15.57 9.62 -10.55
N ALA A 263 14.88 8.58 -11.04
CA ALA A 263 13.41 8.55 -11.14
C ALA A 263 12.73 8.82 -9.79
N ILE A 264 13.24 8.21 -8.72
CA ILE A 264 12.72 8.39 -7.35
C ILE A 264 12.68 9.86 -6.92
N ILE A 265 13.65 10.67 -7.34
CA ILE A 265 13.68 12.10 -6.99
C ILE A 265 12.61 12.86 -7.78
N LYS A 266 12.43 12.53 -9.06
CA LYS A 266 11.42 13.16 -9.92
C LYS A 266 10.02 12.86 -9.40
N GLU A 267 9.75 11.59 -9.13
CA GLU A 267 8.48 11.11 -8.58
C GLU A 267 8.21 11.81 -7.25
N PHE A 268 9.18 11.82 -6.33
CA PHE A 268 9.04 12.51 -5.05
C PHE A 268 8.71 14.00 -5.20
N VAL A 269 9.44 14.73 -6.05
CA VAL A 269 9.22 16.17 -6.26
C VAL A 269 7.85 16.44 -6.88
N VAL A 270 7.45 15.68 -7.90
CA VAL A 270 6.14 15.83 -8.54
C VAL A 270 5.02 15.51 -7.54
N GLY A 271 5.18 14.45 -6.74
CA GLY A 271 4.25 14.06 -5.69
C GLY A 271 4.07 15.15 -4.63
N ILE A 272 5.17 15.74 -4.13
CA ILE A 272 5.12 16.86 -3.18
C ILE A 272 4.40 18.06 -3.78
N VAL A 273 4.83 18.51 -4.96
CA VAL A 273 4.31 19.75 -5.57
C VAL A 273 2.81 19.63 -5.81
N LEU A 274 2.36 18.51 -6.38
CA LEU A 274 0.94 18.28 -6.61
C LEU A 274 0.18 18.03 -5.31
N GLY A 275 0.76 17.32 -4.35
CA GLY A 275 0.15 17.09 -3.04
C GLY A 275 -0.16 18.38 -2.30
N PHE A 276 0.83 19.29 -2.19
CA PHE A 276 0.61 20.59 -1.57
C PHE A 276 -0.32 21.50 -2.38
N ALA A 277 -0.31 21.40 -3.71
CA ALA A 277 -1.28 22.12 -4.55
C ALA A 277 -2.72 21.64 -4.28
N VAL A 278 -2.95 20.33 -4.20
CA VAL A 278 -4.25 19.74 -3.88
C VAL A 278 -4.66 20.12 -2.45
N LEU A 279 -3.75 20.03 -1.48
CA LEU A 279 -4.00 20.45 -0.09
C LEU A 279 -4.43 21.91 0.00
N ALA A 280 -3.75 22.81 -0.72
CA ALA A 280 -4.11 24.23 -0.76
C ALA A 280 -5.52 24.44 -1.35
N ILE A 281 -5.85 23.75 -2.45
CA ILE A 281 -7.19 23.80 -3.07
C ILE A 281 -8.25 23.30 -2.10
N VAL A 282 -8.03 22.15 -1.46
CA VAL A 282 -8.96 21.56 -0.48
C VAL A 282 -9.19 22.51 0.69
N ASN A 283 -8.12 23.13 1.23
CA ASN A 283 -8.22 24.08 2.33
C ASN A 283 -8.99 25.35 1.94
N VAL A 284 -8.79 25.86 0.72
CA VAL A 284 -9.58 26.98 0.18
C VAL A 284 -11.05 26.60 0.05
N ILE A 285 -11.36 25.42 -0.50
CA ILE A 285 -12.73 24.91 -0.63
C ILE A 285 -13.39 24.75 0.75
N LYS A 286 -12.70 24.14 1.72
CA LYS A 286 -13.18 23.97 3.11
C LYS A 286 -13.48 25.32 3.77
N LYS A 287 -12.74 26.38 3.42
CA LYS A 287 -12.96 27.74 3.93
C LYS A 287 -14.16 28.46 3.27
N ILE A 288 -14.46 28.12 2.01
CA ILE A 288 -15.57 28.71 1.25
C ILE A 288 -16.90 27.99 1.49
N LEU A 289 -16.86 26.67 1.71
CA LEU A 289 -18.05 25.89 2.02
C LEU A 289 -18.51 26.18 3.47
N PRO A 290 -19.78 26.52 3.72
CA PRO A 290 -20.28 26.67 5.08
C PRO A 290 -20.10 25.32 5.80
N LYS A 291 -19.49 25.35 7.01
CA LYS A 291 -19.41 24.16 7.88
C LYS A 291 -20.80 23.56 7.97
N LYS A 292 -21.00 22.36 7.41
CA LYS A 292 -22.19 21.56 7.69
C LYS A 292 -22.18 21.36 9.20
N ALA A 293 -23.19 21.90 9.89
CA ALA A 293 -23.40 21.61 11.29
C ALA A 293 -23.47 20.09 11.42
N ALA A 294 -22.49 19.51 12.12
CA ALA A 294 -22.56 18.12 12.53
C ALA A 294 -23.76 18.00 13.48
N HIS A 295 -24.72 17.15 13.11
CA HIS A 295 -25.80 16.69 13.94
C HIS A 295 -25.49 15.25 14.36
#